data_AF-A0AB33SIJ7-F1
#
_entry.id   AF-A0AB33SIJ7-F1
#
_cell.length_a   1.000
_cell.length_b   1.000
_cell.length_c   1.000
_cell.angle_alpha   90.00
_cell.angle_beta   90.00
_cell.angle_gamma   90.00
#
_symmetry.space_group_name_H-M   'P 1'
#
loop_
_entity.id
_entity.type
_entity.pdbx_description
1 polymer ?
#
loop_
_entity_poly.entity_id
_entity_poly.type
_entity_poly.pdbx_seq_one_letter_code
_entity_poly.pdbx_strand_id
1 'polypeptide(L)'
;MKEKTIIIVGGGQAAAMAAASLRQQGFTGELHLFSDERHLPYERPPLSKSMLLEDSPQLQQVLPANWWQENNVHLHSGVTIKTLGRDTRELVLTNGESWHWDQLFIATGAAARPLPLLDALGERCFTLHHAGDAARLREVLQPERSVVIVGAGTIGLELAASATQRSADVR
;
A
#
# COMPACT_ATOMS: atom_id res chain seq x y z
N MET A 1 -22.08 2.61 28.23
CA MET A 1 -20.86 1.82 28.01
C MET A 1 -19.94 2.65 27.13
N LYS A 2 -18.64 2.71 27.39
CA LYS A 2 -17.71 3.47 26.55
C LYS A 2 -17.67 2.81 25.16
N GLU A 3 -17.83 3.58 24.08
CA GLU A 3 -17.67 3.06 22.73
C GLU A 3 -16.24 2.54 22.54
N LYS A 4 -16.10 1.29 22.10
CA LYS A 4 -14.79 0.66 21.91
C LYS A 4 -14.13 1.27 20.68
N THR A 5 -12.83 1.57 20.78
CA THR A 5 -12.02 2.05 19.66
C THR A 5 -11.13 0.92 19.15
N ILE A 6 -11.23 0.62 17.85
CA ILE A 6 -10.29 -0.27 17.16
C ILE A 6 -9.44 0.55 16.20
N ILE A 7 -8.13 0.42 16.34
CA ILE A 7 -7.16 1.00 15.42
C ILE A 7 -6.68 -0.10 14.47
N ILE A 8 -6.73 0.17 13.17
CA ILE A 8 -6.18 -0.64 12.09
C ILE A 8 -4.93 0.08 11.56
N VAL A 9 -3.81 -0.61 11.53
CA VAL A 9 -2.53 -0.07 11.03
C VAL A 9 -2.18 -0.70 9.70
N GLY A 10 -2.18 0.09 8.63
CA GLY A 10 -1.90 -0.32 7.26
C GLY A 10 -3.05 0.07 6.31
N GLY A 11 -2.71 0.47 5.08
CA GLY A 11 -3.65 0.88 4.04
C GLY A 11 -3.90 -0.15 2.94
N GLY A 12 -3.59 -1.43 3.18
CA GLY A 12 -3.73 -2.49 2.18
C GLY A 12 -5.07 -3.23 2.20
N GLN A 13 -5.21 -4.23 1.31
CA GLN A 13 -6.39 -5.08 1.21
C GLN A 13 -6.78 -5.75 2.55
N ALA A 14 -5.79 -6.21 3.34
CA ALA A 14 -6.06 -6.79 4.65
C ALA A 14 -6.77 -5.81 5.60
N ALA A 15 -6.37 -4.53 5.59
CA ALA A 15 -6.96 -3.50 6.43
C ALA A 15 -8.39 -3.14 5.99
N ALA A 16 -8.59 -2.98 4.68
CA ALA A 16 -9.92 -2.70 4.13
C ALA A 16 -10.91 -3.84 4.41
N MET A 17 -10.50 -5.08 4.19
CA MET A 17 -11.34 -6.25 4.47
C MET A 17 -11.60 -6.43 5.97
N ALA A 18 -10.63 -6.09 6.84
CA ALA A 18 -10.85 -6.10 8.29
C ALA A 18 -11.91 -5.06 8.71
N ALA A 19 -11.81 -3.82 8.20
CA ALA A 19 -12.81 -2.77 8.47
C ALA A 19 -14.21 -3.20 7.98
N ALA A 20 -14.30 -3.74 6.76
CA ALA A 20 -15.55 -4.23 6.21
C ALA A 20 -16.15 -5.38 7.02
N SER A 21 -15.32 -6.35 7.42
CA SER A 21 -15.78 -7.49 8.22
C SER A 21 -16.25 -7.07 9.61
N LEU A 22 -15.54 -6.15 10.27
CA LEU A 22 -15.97 -5.60 11.57
C LEU A 22 -17.36 -4.97 11.48
N ARG A 23 -17.61 -4.15 10.45
CA ARG A 23 -18.92 -3.53 10.23
C ARG A 23 -19.99 -4.56 9.87
N GLN A 24 -19.68 -5.51 9.00
CA GLN A 24 -20.59 -6.61 8.64
C GLN A 24 -20.98 -7.47 9.86
N GLN A 25 -20.07 -7.66 10.81
CA GLN A 25 -20.32 -8.41 12.06
C GLN A 25 -21.00 -7.57 13.15
N GLY A 26 -21.41 -6.33 12.85
CA GLY A 26 -22.17 -5.49 13.77
C GLY A 26 -21.31 -4.75 14.79
N PHE A 27 -20.01 -4.58 14.57
CA PHE A 27 -19.21 -3.68 15.38
C PHE A 27 -19.65 -2.23 15.15
N THR A 28 -20.14 -1.56 16.20
CA THR A 28 -20.66 -0.18 16.14
C THR A 28 -19.73 0.87 16.76
N GLY A 29 -18.58 0.46 17.31
CA GLY A 29 -17.62 1.41 17.90
C GLY A 29 -16.78 2.15 16.87
N GLU A 30 -15.85 2.96 17.37
CA GLU A 30 -14.94 3.78 16.57
C GLU A 30 -13.94 2.91 15.81
N LEU A 31 -13.79 3.16 14.50
CA LEU A 31 -12.81 2.52 13.63
C LEU A 31 -11.91 3.57 13.01
N HIS A 32 -10.62 3.50 13.32
CA HIS A 32 -9.60 4.34 12.70
C HIS A 32 -8.61 3.48 11.94
N LEU A 33 -8.37 3.80 10.67
CA LEU A 33 -7.35 3.17 9.83
C LEU A 33 -6.25 4.18 9.56
N PHE A 34 -5.00 3.79 9.82
CA PHE A 34 -3.81 4.62 9.58
C PHE A 34 -2.98 4.03 8.46
N SER A 35 -2.63 4.86 7.48
CA SER A 35 -1.84 4.48 6.31
C SER A 35 -0.80 5.54 5.99
N ASP A 36 0.41 5.10 5.67
CA ASP A 36 1.49 5.96 5.17
C ASP A 36 1.28 6.35 3.70
N GLU A 37 0.54 5.56 2.93
CA GLU A 37 0.08 5.92 1.59
C GLU A 37 -1.07 6.93 1.63
N ARG A 38 -1.08 7.90 0.69
CA ARG A 38 -2.12 8.95 0.58
C ARG A 38 -3.39 8.48 -0.14
N HIS A 39 -3.37 7.30 -0.73
CA HIS A 39 -4.48 6.75 -1.49
C HIS A 39 -5.45 6.00 -0.57
N LEU A 40 -6.70 5.84 -1.01
CA LEU A 40 -7.59 4.84 -0.42
C LEU A 40 -7.00 3.44 -0.62
N PRO A 41 -7.30 2.47 0.27
CA PRO A 41 -6.88 1.10 0.07
C PRO A 41 -7.24 0.58 -1.32
N TYR A 42 -6.24 0.07 -2.03
CA TYR A 42 -6.33 -0.32 -3.43
C TYR A 42 -5.72 -1.70 -3.67
N GLU A 43 -6.07 -2.32 -4.80
CA GLU A 43 -5.55 -3.60 -5.22
C GLU A 43 -4.10 -3.47 -5.73
N ARG A 44 -3.18 -4.23 -5.13
CA ARG A 44 -1.77 -4.26 -5.56
C ARG A 44 -1.48 -5.10 -6.81
N PRO A 45 -2.21 -6.19 -7.16
CA PRO A 45 -1.90 -6.99 -8.36
C PRO A 45 -1.87 -6.23 -9.70
N PRO A 46 -2.69 -5.18 -9.92
CA PRO A 46 -2.58 -4.33 -11.12
C PRO A 46 -1.24 -3.59 -11.28
N LEU A 47 -0.46 -3.38 -10.20
CA LEU A 47 0.75 -2.55 -10.20
C LEU A 47 1.84 -3.05 -11.17
N SER A 48 1.95 -4.35 -11.41
CA SER A 48 2.89 -4.98 -12.36
C SER A 48 2.31 -5.19 -13.76
N LYS A 49 1.02 -4.86 -13.97
CA LYS A 49 0.24 -5.18 -15.17
C LYS A 49 -0.38 -3.90 -15.76
N SER A 50 -1.70 -3.73 -15.64
CA SER A 50 -2.45 -2.61 -16.21
C SER A 50 -1.90 -1.25 -15.80
N MET A 51 -1.40 -1.11 -14.57
CA MET A 51 -0.78 0.15 -14.12
C MET A 51 0.48 0.53 -14.89
N LEU A 52 1.17 -0.42 -15.51
CA LEU A 52 2.31 -0.18 -16.39
C LEU A 52 1.89 -0.09 -17.85
N LEU A 53 0.85 -0.81 -18.26
CA LEU A 53 0.49 -1.00 -19.67
C LEU A 53 -0.50 0.04 -20.21
N GLU A 54 -1.46 0.47 -19.39
CA GLU A 54 -2.51 1.38 -19.84
C GLU A 54 -2.00 2.81 -20.04
N ASP A 55 -2.65 3.54 -20.95
CA ASP A 55 -2.33 4.94 -21.24
C ASP A 55 -2.73 5.88 -20.11
N SER A 56 -3.82 5.56 -19.39
CA SER A 56 -4.35 6.35 -18.27
C SER A 56 -4.80 5.41 -17.13
N PRO A 57 -3.84 4.75 -16.47
CA PRO A 57 -4.15 3.76 -15.45
C PRO A 57 -4.76 4.41 -14.20
N GLN A 58 -5.71 3.71 -13.57
CA GLN A 58 -6.34 4.14 -12.33
C GLN A 58 -6.17 3.07 -11.25
N LEU A 59 -5.99 3.51 -10.01
CA LEU A 59 -5.96 2.60 -8.86
C LEU A 59 -7.34 2.01 -8.63
N GLN A 60 -7.42 0.69 -8.71
CA GLN A 60 -8.63 -0.06 -8.34
C GLN A 60 -8.76 -0.10 -6.81
N GLN A 61 -9.76 0.59 -6.27
CA GLN A 61 -10.01 0.63 -4.84
C GLN A 61 -10.53 -0.74 -4.35
N VAL A 62 -10.13 -1.17 -3.16
CA VAL A 62 -10.60 -2.43 -2.54
C VAL A 62 -12.07 -2.31 -2.14
N LEU A 63 -12.49 -1.13 -1.70
CA LEU A 63 -13.87 -0.78 -1.37
C LEU A 63 -14.24 0.53 -2.06
N PRO A 64 -15.52 0.72 -2.44
CA PRO A 64 -15.98 1.98 -3.02
C PRO A 64 -15.65 3.19 -2.15
N ALA A 65 -15.32 4.34 -2.76
CA ALA A 65 -14.91 5.54 -2.03
C ALA A 65 -15.95 6.03 -0.99
N ASN A 66 -17.25 5.92 -1.28
CA ASN A 66 -18.34 6.30 -0.38
C ASN A 66 -18.50 5.34 0.81
N TRP A 67 -18.04 4.10 0.68
CA TRP A 67 -18.22 3.05 1.69
C TRP A 67 -17.68 3.46 3.06
N TRP A 68 -16.53 4.13 3.10
CA TRP A 68 -15.85 4.53 4.34
C TRP A 68 -16.68 5.49 5.19
N GLN A 69 -17.27 6.52 4.56
CA GLN A 69 -18.12 7.48 5.25
C GLN A 69 -19.46 6.85 5.65
N GLU A 70 -20.08 6.07 4.76
CA GLU A 70 -21.35 5.38 5.02
C GLU A 70 -21.26 4.38 6.18
N ASN A 71 -20.07 3.83 6.41
CA ASN A 71 -19.81 2.87 7.49
C ASN A 71 -19.07 3.49 8.68
N ASN A 72 -19.00 4.82 8.79
CA ASN A 72 -18.32 5.52 9.90
C ASN A 72 -16.90 4.97 10.18
N VAL A 73 -16.06 4.88 9.14
CA VAL A 73 -14.66 4.47 9.26
C VAL A 73 -13.76 5.67 8.97
N HIS A 74 -12.95 6.05 9.93
CA HIS A 74 -12.06 7.21 9.83
C HIS A 74 -10.73 6.80 9.20
N LEU A 75 -10.42 7.38 8.05
CA LEU A 75 -9.18 7.15 7.33
C LEU A 75 -8.17 8.25 7.63
N HIS A 76 -7.01 7.86 8.12
CA HIS A 76 -5.84 8.70 8.33
C HIS A 76 -4.77 8.30 7.31
N SER A 77 -4.79 8.95 6.14
CA SER A 77 -3.89 8.66 5.03
C SER A 77 -2.69 9.60 4.99
N GLY A 78 -1.56 9.13 4.48
CA GLY A 78 -0.32 9.91 4.42
C GLY A 78 0.34 10.16 5.77
N VAL A 79 0.05 9.33 6.78
CA VAL A 79 0.60 9.45 8.13
C VAL A 79 1.44 8.23 8.48
N THR A 80 2.62 8.47 9.04
CA THR A 80 3.53 7.41 9.46
C THR A 80 3.48 7.24 10.96
N ILE A 81 3.28 6.00 11.41
CA ILE A 81 3.36 5.63 12.82
C ILE A 81 4.82 5.51 13.22
N LYS A 82 5.19 6.21 14.29
CA LYS A 82 6.53 6.19 14.88
C LYS A 82 6.67 5.08 15.92
N THR A 83 5.70 4.93 16.81
CA THR A 83 5.73 3.92 17.88
C THR A 83 4.36 3.35 18.15
N LEU A 84 4.33 2.07 18.53
CA LEU A 84 3.16 1.35 19.04
C LEU A 84 3.47 0.82 20.43
N GLY A 85 2.89 1.44 21.46
CA GLY A 85 3.06 1.05 22.85
C GLY A 85 2.06 -0.04 23.25
N ARG A 86 2.54 -1.29 23.37
CA ARG A 86 1.70 -2.42 23.78
C ARG A 86 1.07 -2.23 25.16
N ASP A 87 1.87 -1.77 26.12
CA ASP A 87 1.44 -1.64 27.52
C ASP A 87 0.66 -0.34 27.76
N THR A 88 1.09 0.75 27.12
CA THR A 88 0.39 2.06 27.20
C THR A 88 -0.92 2.07 26.44
N ARG A 89 -1.06 1.18 25.46
CA ARG A 89 -2.11 1.26 24.43
C ARG A 89 -2.15 2.64 23.78
N GLU A 90 -0.97 3.17 23.45
CA GLU A 90 -0.77 4.41 22.70
C GLU A 90 0.07 4.30 21.39
N LEU A 91 -0.39 4.97 20.34
CA LEU A 91 0.12 4.97 18.98
C LEU A 91 0.53 6.40 18.74
N VAL A 92 1.79 6.59 18.39
CA VAL A 92 2.34 7.93 18.18
C VAL A 92 2.73 8.06 16.73
N LEU A 93 2.18 9.07 16.07
CA LEU A 93 2.52 9.45 14.71
C LEU A 93 3.85 10.22 14.69
N THR A 94 4.49 10.26 13.53
CA THR A 94 5.75 11.00 13.32
C THR A 94 5.62 12.51 13.54
N ASN A 95 4.42 13.08 13.39
CA ASN A 95 4.10 14.47 13.70
C ASN A 95 3.91 14.74 15.22
N GLY A 96 4.01 13.71 16.06
CA GLY A 96 3.85 13.80 17.51
C GLY A 96 2.43 13.60 18.03
N GLU A 97 1.44 13.44 17.15
CA GLU A 97 0.06 13.15 17.51
C GLU A 97 -0.09 11.73 18.08
N SER A 98 -0.92 11.58 19.11
CA SER A 98 -1.09 10.33 19.86
C SER A 98 -2.53 9.83 19.86
N TRP A 99 -2.71 8.52 19.67
CA TRP A 99 -4.02 7.86 19.62
C TRP A 99 -4.05 6.65 20.56
N HIS A 100 -5.19 6.44 21.23
CA HIS A 100 -5.42 5.30 22.12
C HIS A 100 -6.42 4.30 21.52
N TRP A 101 -6.31 3.02 21.90
CA TRP A 101 -7.18 1.95 21.41
C TRP A 101 -7.56 0.96 22.50
N ASP A 102 -8.68 0.31 22.27
CA ASP A 102 -9.07 -0.91 22.99
C ASP A 102 -8.55 -2.15 22.28
N GLN A 103 -8.53 -2.16 20.95
CA GLN A 103 -7.96 -3.24 20.13
C GLN A 103 -7.16 -2.70 18.94
N LEU A 104 -6.10 -3.42 18.58
CA LEU A 104 -5.18 -3.06 17.51
C LEU A 104 -5.13 -4.18 16.49
N PHE A 105 -5.29 -3.83 15.21
CA PHE A 105 -5.11 -4.74 14.10
C PHE A 105 -3.93 -4.28 13.25
N ILE A 106 -2.83 -5.04 13.26
CA ILE A 106 -1.62 -4.72 12.49
C ILE A 106 -1.72 -5.39 11.12
N ALA A 107 -1.82 -4.58 10.08
CA ALA A 107 -2.00 -4.95 8.68
C ALA A 107 -1.02 -4.20 7.76
N THR A 108 0.21 -3.96 8.23
CA THR A 108 1.27 -3.21 7.51
C THR A 108 1.79 -3.91 6.26
N GLY A 109 1.42 -5.17 6.04
CA GLY A 109 1.85 -5.93 4.87
C GLY A 109 3.36 -6.21 4.89
N ALA A 110 4.00 -6.04 3.74
CA ALA A 110 5.42 -6.29 3.54
C ALA A 110 6.05 -5.09 2.82
N ALA A 111 7.36 -5.11 2.64
CA ALA A 111 8.08 -4.15 1.81
C ALA A 111 8.98 -4.89 0.82
N ALA A 112 9.36 -4.22 -0.27
CA ALA A 112 10.40 -4.73 -1.15
C ALA A 112 11.70 -4.90 -0.36
N ARG A 113 12.35 -6.07 -0.51
CA ARG A 113 13.59 -6.36 0.20
C ARG A 113 14.72 -5.47 -0.37
N PRO A 114 15.45 -4.71 0.47
CA PRO A 114 16.58 -3.91 0.00
C PRO A 114 17.71 -4.82 -0.50
N LEU A 115 18.43 -4.36 -1.51
CA LEU A 115 19.59 -5.03 -2.07
C LEU A 115 20.75 -4.01 -2.09
N PRO A 116 21.50 -3.84 -0.99
CA PRO A 116 22.39 -2.69 -0.80
C PRO A 116 23.38 -2.42 -1.94
N LEU A 117 23.89 -3.46 -2.59
CA LEU A 117 24.78 -3.34 -3.75
C LEU A 117 24.08 -2.72 -4.98
N LEU A 118 22.80 -3.02 -5.17
CA LEU A 118 21.99 -2.47 -6.25
C LEU A 118 21.37 -1.13 -5.86
N ASP A 119 21.02 -0.94 -4.59
CA ASP A 119 20.52 0.34 -4.06
C ASP A 119 21.54 1.47 -4.27
N ALA A 120 22.83 1.15 -4.30
CA ALA A 120 23.91 2.08 -4.65
C ALA A 120 23.82 2.65 -6.09
N LEU A 121 22.99 2.06 -6.97
CA LEU A 121 22.72 2.60 -8.31
C LEU A 121 21.78 3.82 -8.29
N GLY A 122 21.22 4.17 -7.12
CA GLY A 122 20.43 5.37 -6.90
C GLY A 122 19.16 5.39 -7.74
N GLU A 123 18.93 6.47 -8.48
CA GLU A 123 17.73 6.67 -9.32
C GLU A 123 17.56 5.63 -10.44
N ARG A 124 18.60 4.82 -10.71
CA ARG A 124 18.55 3.70 -11.67
C ARG A 124 18.11 2.37 -11.06
N CYS A 125 17.96 2.30 -9.73
CA CYS A 125 17.41 1.14 -9.03
C CYS A 125 15.92 1.39 -8.73
N PHE A 126 15.09 0.42 -9.10
CA PHE A 126 13.64 0.48 -8.88
C PHE A 126 13.17 -0.76 -8.16
N THR A 127 12.20 -0.59 -7.27
CA THR A 127 11.39 -1.65 -6.69
C THR A 127 9.96 -1.51 -7.17
N LEU A 128 9.12 -2.52 -6.94
CA LEU A 128 7.67 -2.44 -7.16
C LEU A 128 6.92 -2.98 -5.94
N HIS A 129 6.30 -2.09 -5.17
CA HIS A 129 5.39 -2.45 -4.09
C HIS A 129 4.19 -1.50 -3.96
N HIS A 130 4.39 -0.20 -4.19
CA HIS A 130 3.37 0.84 -4.05
C HIS A 130 2.98 1.49 -5.39
N ALA A 131 1.90 2.27 -5.40
CA ALA A 131 1.44 2.99 -6.59
C ALA A 131 2.50 3.94 -7.16
N GLY A 132 3.25 4.62 -6.27
CA GLY A 132 4.36 5.49 -6.66
C GLY A 132 5.50 4.76 -7.38
N ASP A 133 5.75 3.50 -7.01
CA ASP A 133 6.76 2.67 -7.68
C ASP A 133 6.34 2.35 -9.11
N ALA A 134 5.07 1.94 -9.30
CA ALA A 134 4.52 1.64 -10.61
C ALA A 134 4.55 2.87 -11.53
N ALA A 135 4.19 4.05 -11.00
CA ALA A 135 4.26 5.31 -11.74
C ALA A 135 5.69 5.61 -12.21
N ARG A 136 6.68 5.52 -11.32
CA ARG A 136 8.10 5.72 -11.66
C ARG A 136 8.60 4.70 -12.68
N LEU A 137 8.24 3.43 -12.52
CA LEU A 137 8.60 2.37 -13.47
C LEU A 137 7.99 2.62 -14.85
N ARG A 138 6.74 3.05 -14.92
CA ARG A 138 6.06 3.38 -16.18
C ARG A 138 6.76 4.50 -16.95
N GLU A 139 7.29 5.50 -16.25
CA GLU A 139 8.05 6.60 -16.87
C GLU A 139 9.33 6.11 -17.55
N VAL A 140 10.03 5.14 -16.95
CA VAL A 140 11.32 4.65 -17.46
C VAL A 140 11.21 3.46 -18.41
N LEU A 141 10.15 2.67 -18.32
CA LEU A 141 9.85 1.58 -19.24
C LEU A 141 9.29 2.13 -20.55
N GLN A 142 10.20 2.58 -21.40
CA GLN A 142 9.93 3.15 -22.73
C GLN A 142 10.62 2.31 -23.81
N PRO A 143 10.18 2.43 -25.08
CA PRO A 143 10.90 1.84 -26.21
C PRO A 143 12.40 2.18 -26.18
N GLU A 144 13.24 1.25 -26.65
CA GLU A 144 14.70 1.40 -26.77
C GLU A 144 15.47 1.49 -25.43
N ARG A 145 14.79 1.41 -24.29
CA ARG A 145 15.44 1.29 -22.98
C ARG A 145 15.74 -0.17 -22.66
N SER A 146 16.95 -0.43 -22.15
CA SER A 146 17.30 -1.74 -21.60
C SER A 146 17.07 -1.79 -20.09
N VAL A 147 16.45 -2.87 -19.61
CA VAL A 147 16.18 -3.13 -18.20
C VAL A 147 16.72 -4.50 -17.81
N VAL A 148 17.29 -4.59 -16.60
CA VAL A 148 17.67 -5.85 -15.97
C VAL A 148 16.74 -6.07 -14.79
N ILE A 149 16.14 -7.27 -14.70
CA ILE A 149 15.24 -7.62 -13.61
C ILE A 149 15.95 -8.58 -12.67
N VAL A 150 16.15 -8.14 -11.42
CA VAL A 150 16.78 -8.95 -10.38
C VAL A 150 15.72 -9.63 -9.54
N GLY A 151 15.44 -10.90 -9.88
CA GLY A 151 14.49 -11.77 -9.20
C GLY A 151 13.43 -12.33 -10.15
N ALA A 152 13.38 -13.66 -10.27
CA ALA A 152 12.50 -14.38 -11.20
C ALA A 152 11.24 -14.96 -10.52
N GLY A 153 10.75 -14.30 -9.47
CA GLY A 153 9.45 -14.62 -8.88
C GLY A 153 8.29 -14.10 -9.72
N THR A 154 7.05 -14.33 -9.28
CA THR A 154 5.84 -13.92 -10.01
C THR A 154 5.87 -12.45 -10.44
N ILE A 155 6.20 -11.53 -9.52
CA ILE A 155 6.27 -10.09 -9.83
C ILE A 155 7.38 -9.80 -10.85
N GLY A 156 8.53 -10.46 -10.75
CA GLY A 156 9.64 -10.27 -11.70
C GLY A 156 9.29 -10.73 -13.12
N LEU A 157 8.60 -11.87 -13.25
CA LEU A 157 8.14 -12.37 -14.54
C LEU A 157 7.03 -11.49 -15.14
N GLU A 158 6.10 -11.01 -14.32
CA GLU A 158 5.08 -10.06 -14.75
C GLU A 158 5.70 -8.73 -15.20
N LEU A 159 6.68 -8.21 -14.47
CA LEU A 159 7.44 -7.02 -14.86
C LEU A 159 8.18 -7.22 -16.18
N ALA A 160 8.81 -8.38 -16.39
CA ALA A 160 9.50 -8.70 -17.64
C ALA A 160 8.52 -8.70 -18.83
N ALA A 161 7.36 -9.31 -18.64
CA ALA A 161 6.30 -9.35 -19.66
C ALA A 161 5.77 -7.93 -19.96
N SER A 162 5.50 -7.13 -18.93
CA SER A 162 5.04 -5.75 -19.09
C SER A 162 6.09 -4.85 -19.76
N ALA A 163 7.36 -4.98 -19.37
CA ALA A 163 8.47 -4.25 -20.00
C ALA A 163 8.61 -4.59 -21.49
N THR A 164 8.55 -5.88 -21.83
CA THR A 164 8.60 -6.35 -23.22
C THR A 164 7.43 -5.82 -24.05
N GLN A 165 6.21 -5.81 -23.50
CA GLN A 165 5.03 -5.25 -24.16
C GLN A 165 5.16 -3.73 -24.40
N ARG A 166 5.90 -3.03 -23.54
CA ARG A 166 6.25 -1.61 -23.72
C ARG A 166 7.47 -1.38 -24.62
N SER A 167 7.93 -2.42 -25.32
CA SER A 167 9.10 -2.41 -26.22
C SER A 167 10.43 -2.06 -25.54
N ALA A 168 10.54 -2.29 -24.23
CA ALA A 168 11.82 -2.25 -23.54
C ALA A 168 12.59 -3.57 -23.76
N ASP A 169 13.92 -3.47 -23.85
CA ASP A 169 14.84 -4.60 -23.99
C ASP A 169 15.13 -5.21 -22.60
N VAL A 170 14.58 -6.38 -22.32
CA VAL A 170 14.79 -7.09 -21.04
C VAL A 170 16.00 -8.02 -21.16
N ARG A 171 17.00 -7.82 -20.30
CA ARG A 171 18.27 -8.56 -20.30
C ARG A 171 18.47 -9.45 -19.09
#